data_AF-A0A835HF63-F1
#
_entry.id   AF-A0A835HF63-F1
#
_cell.length_a   1.000
_cell.length_b   1.000
_cell.length_c   1.000
_cell.angle_alpha   90.00
_cell.angle_beta   90.00
_cell.angle_gamma   90.00
#
_symmetry.space_group_name_H-M   'P 1'
#
loop_
_entity.id
_entity.type
_entity.pdbx_description
1 polymer ?
#
loop_
_entity_poly.entity_id
_entity_poly.type
_entity_poly.pdbx_seq_one_letter_code
_entity_poly.pdbx_strand_id
1 'polypeptide(L)'
;MLGPGQTTDVLITTDQPAGRYYMAARAYASAPPIVAFDNTTTTAILEYKSITMSINKGPFKVEVQMQPSTHFSISPPAYNDDTRTATAFTTSLRSSSYLTPKVPADVDVSLFFTVGLGLNPCAPGRTCQGPNGTNFTASMNNVSFVLPSTLSILQAYYRGVNGVFTTNFPPIPLTRFDYG
;
A
#
# COMPACT_ATOMS: atom_id res chain seq x y z
N MET A 1 -6.95 4.25 -0.43
CA MET A 1 -5.75 3.64 0.20
C MET A 1 -4.95 2.97 -0.88
N LEU A 2 -3.62 3.08 -0.85
CA LEU A 2 -2.71 2.43 -1.79
C LEU A 2 -1.84 1.44 -1.03
N GLY A 3 -1.81 0.19 -1.47
CA GLY A 3 -0.88 -0.81 -0.94
C GLY A 3 0.52 -0.65 -1.55
N PRO A 4 1.60 -1.03 -0.83
CA PRO A 4 2.94 -1.10 -1.44
C PRO A 4 2.94 -1.94 -2.72
N GLY A 5 3.56 -1.43 -3.78
CA GLY A 5 3.58 -2.06 -5.10
C GLY A 5 2.39 -1.70 -6.02
N GLN A 6 1.38 -0.98 -5.52
CA GLN A 6 0.30 -0.44 -6.34
C GLN A 6 0.64 0.97 -6.84
N THR A 7 0.07 1.34 -7.99
CA THR A 7 0.09 2.69 -8.54
C THR A 7 -1.34 3.17 -8.79
N THR A 8 -1.55 4.49 -8.79
CA THR A 8 -2.86 5.07 -9.12
C THR A 8 -2.66 6.41 -9.77
N ASP A 9 -3.32 6.59 -10.90
CA ASP A 9 -3.38 7.86 -11.62
C ASP A 9 -4.65 8.59 -11.22
N VAL A 10 -4.50 9.85 -10.83
CA VAL A 10 -5.61 10.74 -10.44
C VAL A 10 -5.53 12.03 -11.25
N LEU A 11 -6.68 12.49 -11.73
CA LEU A 11 -6.80 13.81 -12.34
C LEU A 11 -7.11 14.83 -11.24
N ILE A 12 -6.26 15.85 -11.13
CA ILE A 12 -6.47 16.97 -10.22
C ILE A 12 -6.97 18.15 -11.06
N THR A 13 -8.14 18.69 -10.71
CA THR A 13 -8.64 19.93 -11.29
C THR A 13 -8.16 21.09 -10.42
N THR A 14 -7.46 22.06 -11.00
CA THR A 14 -6.86 23.19 -10.27
C THR A 14 -7.70 24.46 -10.41
N ASP A 15 -8.85 24.49 -9.74
CA ASP A 15 -9.86 25.57 -9.81
C ASP A 15 -9.92 26.44 -8.54
N GLN A 16 -8.97 26.25 -7.62
CA GLN A 16 -8.90 26.98 -6.36
C GLN A 16 -8.15 28.34 -6.48
N PRO A 17 -8.34 29.29 -5.54
CA PRO A 17 -7.62 30.56 -5.53
C PRO A 17 -6.09 30.40 -5.51
N ALA A 18 -5.37 31.44 -5.96
CA ALA A 18 -3.92 31.48 -5.86
C ALA A 18 -3.46 31.31 -4.39
N GLY A 19 -2.55 30.37 -4.15
CA GLY A 19 -2.25 29.89 -2.81
C GLY A 19 -1.40 28.62 -2.79
N ARG A 20 -1.10 28.15 -1.59
CA ARG A 20 -0.38 26.89 -1.36
C ARG A 20 -1.29 25.90 -0.66
N TYR A 21 -1.40 24.71 -1.23
CA TYR A 21 -2.24 23.62 -0.75
C TYR A 21 -1.36 22.44 -0.38
N TYR A 22 -1.60 21.82 0.76
CA TYR A 22 -0.87 20.61 1.11
C TYR A 22 -1.49 19.39 0.45
N MET A 23 -0.61 18.54 -0.09
CA MET A 23 -0.88 17.13 -0.32
C MET A 23 -0.29 16.37 0.87
N ALA A 24 -1.03 15.42 1.44
CA ALA A 24 -0.59 14.67 2.60
C ALA A 24 -0.81 13.17 2.41
N ALA A 25 0.07 12.37 3.00
CA ALA A 25 -0.10 10.92 3.10
C ALA A 25 0.30 10.42 4.49
N ARG A 26 -0.42 9.42 4.97
CA ARG A 26 -0.20 8.76 6.26
C ARG A 26 -0.48 7.27 6.10
N ALA A 27 0.22 6.44 6.87
CA ALA A 27 -0.10 5.01 6.95
C ALA A 27 -1.50 4.78 7.53
N TYR A 28 -2.27 3.92 6.88
CA TYR A 28 -3.44 3.29 7.48
C TYR A 28 -2.99 2.01 8.18
N ALA A 29 -3.34 1.85 9.46
CA ALA A 29 -2.97 0.68 10.25
C ALA A 29 -4.11 0.31 11.20
N SER A 30 -4.62 -0.93 11.07
CA SER A 30 -5.67 -1.49 11.93
C SER A 30 -5.18 -2.58 12.87
N ALA A 31 -3.87 -2.87 12.85
CA ALA A 31 -3.27 -3.85 13.74
C ALA A 31 -3.39 -3.39 15.21
N PRO A 32 -3.44 -4.32 16.18
CA PRO A 32 -3.46 -3.97 17.60
C PRO A 32 -2.28 -3.04 17.95
N PRO A 33 -2.47 -2.11 18.91
CA PRO A 33 -1.48 -1.08 19.25
C PRO A 33 -0.13 -1.62 19.76
N ILE A 34 -0.03 -2.93 20.00
CA ILE A 34 1.21 -3.62 20.37
C ILE A 34 2.20 -3.74 19.19
N VAL A 35 1.74 -3.57 17.95
CA VAL A 35 2.57 -3.58 16.75
C VAL A 35 2.95 -2.14 16.40
N ALA A 36 4.21 -1.79 16.66
CA ALA A 36 4.73 -0.47 16.31
C ALA A 36 4.81 -0.28 14.79
N PHE A 37 4.48 0.92 14.33
CA PHE A 37 4.63 1.35 12.94
C PHE A 37 4.94 2.86 12.92
N ASP A 38 5.44 3.35 11.79
CA ASP A 38 5.64 4.79 11.60
C ASP A 38 4.29 5.49 11.41
N ASN A 39 3.92 6.29 12.41
CA ASN A 39 2.65 7.01 12.46
C ASN A 39 2.79 8.49 12.05
N THR A 40 3.90 8.86 11.43
CA THR A 40 4.12 10.21 10.92
C THR A 40 3.29 10.48 9.66
N THR A 41 3.07 11.77 9.37
CA THR A 41 2.41 12.23 8.15
C THR A 41 3.44 12.87 7.25
N THR A 42 3.53 12.41 6.00
CA THR A 42 4.35 13.07 4.98
C THR A 42 3.52 14.08 4.22
N THR A 43 4.14 15.18 3.77
CA THR A 43 3.47 16.29 3.10
C THR A 43 4.26 16.77 1.88
N ALA A 44 3.53 17.32 0.92
CA ALA A 44 4.04 18.03 -0.25
C ALA A 44 3.18 19.27 -0.51
N ILE A 45 3.68 20.21 -1.31
CA ILE A 45 3.00 21.49 -1.57
C ILE A 45 2.58 21.53 -3.05
N LEU A 46 1.28 21.73 -3.28
CA LEU A 46 0.70 22.16 -4.55
C LEU A 46 0.55 23.68 -4.53
N GLU A 47 1.34 24.38 -5.34
CA GLU A 47 1.38 25.84 -5.37
C GLU A 47 0.69 26.40 -6.62
N TYR A 48 -0.34 27.21 -6.40
CA TYR A 48 -1.01 27.99 -7.43
C TYR A 48 -0.27 29.32 -7.55
N LYS A 49 0.38 29.54 -8.69
CA LYS A 49 1.08 30.78 -8.96
C LYS A 49 0.07 31.93 -9.03
N SER A 50 0.35 33.02 -8.32
CA SER A 50 -0.38 34.26 -8.52
C SER A 50 -0.06 34.82 -9.90
N ILE A 51 -1.10 35.20 -10.64
CA ILE A 51 -0.94 35.94 -11.88
C ILE A 51 -1.05 37.41 -11.53
N THR A 52 0.04 38.16 -11.69
CA THR A 52 0.00 39.62 -11.60
C THR A 52 -0.68 40.15 -12.86
N MET A 53 -1.99 40.41 -12.80
CA MET A 53 -2.64 41.15 -13.88
C MET A 53 -2.35 42.65 -13.71
N SER A 54 -1.52 43.21 -14.60
CA SER A 54 -1.39 44.66 -14.73
C SER A 54 -2.59 45.18 -15.53
N ILE A 55 -3.60 45.71 -14.84
CA ILE A 55 -4.71 46.39 -15.51
C ILE A 55 -4.26 47.82 -15.81
N ASN A 56 -3.85 48.08 -17.05
CA ASN A 56 -3.60 49.44 -17.54
C ASN A 56 -4.93 50.18 -17.73
N LYS A 57 -5.46 50.79 -16.66
CA LYS A 57 -6.55 51.78 -16.75
C LYS A 57 -6.00 53.18 -16.47
N GLY A 58 -5.52 53.86 -17.51
CA GLY A 58 -5.08 55.25 -17.43
C GLY A 58 -3.81 55.46 -16.56
N PRO A 59 -3.63 56.62 -15.91
CA PRO A 59 -2.39 56.97 -15.22
C PRO A 59 -2.14 56.17 -13.92
N PHE A 60 -3.02 55.23 -13.58
CA PHE A 60 -2.92 54.41 -12.38
C PHE A 60 -2.63 52.95 -12.74
N LYS A 61 -1.46 52.45 -12.32
CA LYS A 61 -1.15 51.02 -12.31
C LYS A 61 -1.69 50.43 -11.01
N VAL A 62 -2.66 49.54 -11.09
CA VAL A 62 -3.13 48.76 -9.94
C VAL A 62 -2.52 47.37 -10.04
N GLU A 63 -1.54 47.07 -9.18
CA GLU A 63 -1.04 45.71 -8.98
C GLU A 63 -1.93 45.00 -7.96
N VAL A 64 -2.78 44.09 -8.42
CA VAL A 64 -3.56 43.23 -7.53
C VAL A 64 -2.69 42.03 -7.18
N GLN A 65 -1.95 42.12 -6.07
CA GLN A 65 -1.28 40.96 -5.48
C GLN A 65 -2.31 40.16 -4.69
N MET A 66 -2.79 39.04 -5.24
CA MET A 66 -3.57 38.08 -4.46
C MET A 66 -2.63 37.44 -3.44
N GLN A 67 -2.73 37.87 -2.18
CA GLN A 67 -1.92 37.36 -1.09
C GLN A 67 -2.28 35.89 -0.84
N PRO A 68 -1.32 34.95 -0.83
CA PRO A 68 -1.60 33.55 -0.57
C PRO A 68 -2.27 33.42 0.80
N SER A 69 -3.52 32.95 0.86
CA SER A 69 -4.15 32.61 2.12
C SER A 69 -3.43 31.40 2.71
N THR A 70 -2.67 31.59 3.78
CA THR A 70 -2.04 30.50 4.54
C THR A 70 -3.08 29.85 5.45
N HIS A 71 -4.08 29.18 4.87
CA HIS A 71 -5.06 28.42 5.62
C HIS A 71 -4.87 26.94 5.30
N PHE A 72 -4.24 26.18 6.22
CA PHE A 72 -4.83 24.94 6.74
C PHE A 72 -3.88 24.26 7.74
N SER A 73 -4.40 23.90 8.91
CA SER A 73 -3.84 22.81 9.71
C SER A 73 -4.35 21.51 9.09
N ILE A 74 -3.45 20.65 8.61
CA ILE A 74 -3.86 19.30 8.21
C ILE A 74 -3.99 18.48 9.49
N SER A 75 -5.21 18.13 9.85
CA SER A 75 -5.44 17.03 10.78
C SER A 75 -5.97 15.84 9.97
N PRO A 76 -5.09 14.99 9.40
CA PRO A 76 -5.55 13.77 8.77
C PRO A 76 -6.29 12.92 9.82
N PRO A 77 -7.28 12.10 9.43
CA PRO A 77 -7.95 11.19 10.34
C PRO A 77 -6.95 10.32 11.14
N ALA A 78 -7.39 9.83 12.30
CA ALA A 78 -6.59 8.87 13.05
C ALA A 78 -6.29 7.64 12.17
N TYR A 79 -5.07 7.11 12.26
CA TYR A 79 -4.54 6.05 11.39
C TYR A 79 -5.40 4.77 11.36
N ASN A 80 -6.20 4.53 12.40
CA ASN A 80 -7.06 3.37 12.60
C ASN A 80 -8.55 3.65 12.38
N ASP A 81 -8.96 4.92 12.34
CA ASP A 81 -10.37 5.33 12.19
C ASP A 81 -10.81 5.39 10.72
N ASP A 82 -9.88 5.10 9.80
CA ASP A 82 -10.09 5.24 8.35
C ASP A 82 -10.42 3.92 7.63
N THR A 83 -10.79 2.87 8.37
CA THR A 83 -11.13 1.53 7.81
C THR A 83 -12.26 1.64 6.78
N ARG A 84 -13.27 2.47 7.08
CA ARG A 84 -14.41 2.70 6.19
C ARG A 84 -13.99 3.35 4.87
N THR A 85 -13.10 4.34 4.92
CA THR A 85 -12.59 5.01 3.71
C THR A 85 -11.67 4.10 2.92
N ALA A 86 -10.82 3.32 3.58
CA ALA A 86 -9.99 2.32 2.93
C ALA A 86 -10.85 1.28 2.17
N THR A 87 -11.93 0.82 2.80
CA THR A 87 -12.91 -0.09 2.21
C THR A 87 -13.65 0.56 1.04
N ALA A 88 -14.15 1.79 1.21
CA ALA A 88 -14.87 2.53 0.17
C ALA A 88 -13.99 2.78 -1.07
N PHE A 89 -12.73 3.16 -0.87
CA PHE A 89 -11.77 3.33 -1.97
C PHE A 89 -11.53 2.00 -2.68
N THR A 90 -11.22 0.93 -1.95
CA THR A 90 -10.87 -0.37 -2.54
C THR A 90 -12.04 -0.98 -3.31
N THR A 91 -13.27 -0.87 -2.78
CA THR A 91 -14.49 -1.37 -3.44
C THR A 91 -14.93 -0.53 -4.63
N SER A 92 -14.41 0.69 -4.80
CA SER A 92 -14.68 1.52 -5.98
C SER A 92 -13.85 1.14 -7.22
N LEU A 93 -12.81 0.31 -7.05
CA LEU A 93 -11.92 -0.08 -8.14
C LEU A 93 -12.66 -0.98 -9.14
N ARG A 94 -12.64 -0.56 -10.41
CA ARG A 94 -13.24 -1.28 -11.53
C ARG A 94 -12.40 -1.08 -12.79
N SER A 95 -12.39 -2.08 -13.67
CA SER A 95 -11.79 -1.91 -14.99
C SER A 95 -12.53 -0.82 -15.78
N SER A 96 -11.80 -0.07 -16.59
CA SER A 96 -12.38 0.92 -17.50
C SER A 96 -13.33 0.25 -18.48
N SER A 97 -14.53 0.80 -18.67
CA SER A 97 -15.52 0.29 -19.63
C SER A 97 -15.09 0.46 -21.09
N TYR A 98 -14.13 1.34 -21.38
CA TYR A 98 -13.61 1.56 -22.73
C TYR A 98 -12.70 0.44 -23.20
N LEU A 99 -12.07 -0.27 -22.27
CA LEU A 99 -11.34 -1.48 -22.55
C LEU A 99 -12.30 -2.63 -22.29
N THR A 100 -12.48 -3.57 -23.21
CA THR A 100 -13.24 -4.79 -22.91
C THR A 100 -12.33 -5.73 -22.11
N PRO A 101 -12.42 -5.81 -20.77
CA PRO A 101 -11.55 -6.70 -20.02
C PRO A 101 -11.92 -8.14 -20.38
N LYS A 102 -10.92 -8.93 -20.75
CA LYS A 102 -11.09 -10.38 -20.89
C LYS A 102 -11.06 -10.98 -19.50
N VAL A 103 -12.24 -11.23 -18.93
CA VAL A 103 -12.38 -11.95 -17.67
C VAL A 103 -12.55 -13.44 -18.01
N PRO A 104 -11.69 -14.33 -17.48
CA PRO A 104 -11.87 -15.78 -17.64
C PRO A 104 -13.23 -16.21 -17.08
N ALA A 105 -14.05 -16.84 -17.92
CA ALA A 105 -15.39 -17.29 -17.54
C ALA A 105 -15.37 -18.67 -16.86
N ASP A 106 -14.51 -19.55 -17.34
CA ASP A 106 -14.36 -20.90 -16.83
C ASP A 106 -13.16 -20.98 -15.88
N VAL A 107 -13.36 -21.64 -14.73
CA VAL A 107 -12.34 -21.82 -13.69
C VAL A 107 -11.84 -23.27 -13.74
N ASP A 108 -10.59 -23.45 -14.18
CA ASP A 108 -9.97 -24.79 -14.24
C ASP A 108 -9.52 -25.31 -12.87
N VAL A 109 -8.99 -24.41 -12.02
CA VAL A 109 -8.41 -24.75 -10.72
C VAL A 109 -8.84 -23.73 -9.68
N SER A 110 -9.43 -24.23 -8.59
CA SER A 110 -9.77 -23.42 -7.42
C SER A 110 -8.67 -23.52 -6.36
N LEU A 111 -8.15 -22.37 -5.94
CA LEU A 111 -7.11 -22.26 -4.93
C LEU A 111 -7.66 -21.48 -3.73
N PHE A 112 -7.29 -21.89 -2.51
CA PHE A 112 -7.60 -21.18 -1.29
C PHE A 112 -6.32 -21.02 -0.47
N PHE A 113 -5.92 -19.77 -0.23
CA PHE A 113 -4.68 -19.45 0.47
C PHE A 113 -4.98 -18.76 1.80
N THR A 114 -4.50 -19.35 2.88
CA THR A 114 -4.47 -18.69 4.20
C THR A 114 -3.13 -17.99 4.34
N VAL A 115 -3.14 -16.67 4.45
CA VAL A 115 -1.94 -15.87 4.70
C VAL A 115 -1.90 -15.51 6.17
N GLY A 116 -0.81 -15.85 6.86
CA GLY A 116 -0.73 -15.65 8.30
C GLY A 116 0.68 -15.32 8.77
N LEU A 117 0.74 -14.59 9.89
CA LEU A 117 1.95 -14.46 10.70
C LEU A 117 2.03 -15.63 11.67
N GLY A 118 3.24 -16.03 12.03
CA GLY A 118 3.51 -17.12 12.96
C GLY A 118 4.78 -16.91 13.74
N LEU A 119 5.07 -17.84 14.64
CA LEU A 119 6.27 -17.86 15.47
C LEU A 119 6.97 -19.21 15.32
N ASN A 120 8.26 -19.18 15.01
CA ASN A 120 9.11 -20.36 14.97
C ASN A 120 10.08 -20.34 16.15
N PRO A 121 10.52 -21.50 16.65
CA PRO A 121 11.61 -21.57 17.62
C PRO A 121 12.85 -20.83 17.09
N CYS A 122 13.51 -20.08 17.96
CA CYS A 122 14.78 -19.47 17.61
C CYS A 122 15.86 -20.55 17.44
N ALA A 123 16.85 -20.29 16.60
CA ALA A 123 17.96 -21.22 16.42
C ALA A 123 18.71 -21.43 17.77
N PRO A 124 19.17 -22.65 18.07
CA PRO A 124 19.93 -22.91 19.29
C PRO A 124 21.12 -21.95 19.45
N GLY A 125 21.27 -21.39 20.64
CA GLY A 125 22.35 -20.43 20.94
C GLY A 125 22.14 -19.01 20.38
N ARG A 126 20.97 -18.70 19.81
CA ARG A 126 20.58 -17.35 19.43
C ARG A 126 19.41 -16.85 20.25
N THR A 127 19.40 -15.55 20.49
CA THR A 127 18.27 -14.85 21.11
C THR A 127 17.50 -14.14 20.00
N CYS A 128 16.19 -14.39 19.91
CA CYS A 128 15.32 -13.74 18.95
C CYS A 128 14.42 -12.70 19.66
N GLN A 129 13.95 -11.70 18.91
CA GLN A 129 13.17 -10.57 19.44
C GLN A 129 11.65 -10.82 19.46
N GLY A 130 11.19 -11.97 18.95
CA GLY A 130 9.77 -12.32 18.98
C GLY A 130 9.30 -12.67 20.40
N PRO A 131 7.97 -12.77 20.59
CA PRO A 131 7.37 -13.18 21.86
C PRO A 131 7.99 -14.49 22.36
N ASN A 132 8.26 -14.59 23.65
CA ASN A 132 8.89 -15.77 24.27
C ASN A 132 10.24 -16.17 23.63
N GLY A 133 10.99 -15.21 23.06
CA GLY A 133 12.29 -15.48 22.43
C GLY A 133 12.19 -16.26 21.12
N THR A 134 11.03 -16.23 20.46
CA THR A 134 10.79 -16.89 19.16
C THR A 134 11.20 -15.99 17.98
N ASN A 135 11.28 -16.58 16.79
CA ASN A 135 11.50 -15.87 15.53
C ASN A 135 10.15 -15.65 14.82
N PHE A 136 9.88 -14.43 14.38
CA PHE A 136 8.71 -14.15 13.56
C PHE A 136 8.80 -14.87 12.21
N THR A 137 7.67 -15.41 11.76
CA THR A 137 7.54 -15.99 10.43
C THR A 137 6.24 -15.53 9.79
N ALA A 138 6.14 -15.72 8.48
CA ALA A 138 4.91 -15.59 7.72
C ALA A 138 4.77 -16.82 6.83
N SER A 139 3.54 -17.24 6.59
CA SER A 139 3.25 -18.42 5.80
C SER A 139 2.05 -18.24 4.90
N MET A 140 2.03 -19.02 3.82
CA MET A 140 0.85 -19.25 2.99
C MET A 140 0.50 -20.73 3.09
N ASN A 141 -0.74 -21.07 3.44
CA ASN A 141 -1.17 -22.45 3.70
C ASN A 141 -0.26 -23.22 4.69
N ASN A 142 0.23 -22.52 5.71
CA ASN A 142 1.16 -23.04 6.72
C ASN A 142 2.53 -23.48 6.15
N VAL A 143 2.92 -22.95 4.99
CA VAL A 143 4.26 -23.12 4.41
C VAL A 143 4.97 -21.76 4.44
N SER A 144 6.06 -21.67 5.21
CA SER A 144 6.93 -20.50 5.22
C SER A 144 7.99 -20.62 4.11
N PHE A 145 8.04 -19.63 3.22
CA PHE A 145 9.00 -19.63 2.12
C PHE A 145 10.42 -19.37 2.63
N VAL A 146 11.37 -20.21 2.22
CA VAL A 146 12.80 -20.05 2.48
C VAL A 146 13.50 -19.82 1.15
N LEU A 147 14.27 -18.73 1.06
CA LEU A 147 15.05 -18.43 -0.13
C LEU A 147 16.10 -19.54 -0.36
N PRO A 148 16.20 -20.10 -1.58
CA PRO A 148 17.27 -21.02 -1.91
C PRO A 148 18.65 -20.39 -1.72
N SER A 149 19.60 -21.14 -1.18
CA SER A 149 20.95 -20.67 -0.91
C SER A 149 21.96 -20.91 -2.04
N THR A 150 21.63 -21.77 -3.00
CA THR A 150 22.55 -22.22 -4.05
C THR A 150 22.20 -21.66 -5.44
N LEU A 151 21.03 -22.00 -5.96
CA LEU A 151 20.54 -21.58 -7.27
C LEU A 151 19.19 -20.89 -7.14
N SER A 152 18.91 -19.92 -8.02
CA SER A 152 17.56 -19.39 -8.12
C SER A 152 16.59 -20.48 -8.59
N ILE A 153 15.31 -20.36 -8.20
CA ILE A 153 14.25 -21.28 -8.62
C ILE A 153 14.21 -21.37 -10.16
N LEU A 154 14.31 -20.23 -10.85
CA LEU A 154 14.31 -20.17 -12.31
C LEU A 154 15.49 -20.94 -12.93
N GLN A 155 16.70 -20.76 -12.38
CA GLN A 155 17.89 -21.46 -12.89
C GLN A 155 17.82 -22.97 -12.63
N ALA A 156 17.37 -23.38 -11.45
CA ALA A 156 17.21 -24.78 -11.10
C ALA A 156 16.17 -25.47 -11.98
N TYR A 157 15.03 -24.81 -12.22
CA TYR A 157 13.99 -25.28 -13.14
C TYR A 157 14.55 -25.48 -14.56
N TYR A 158 15.20 -24.45 -15.12
CA TYR A 158 15.70 -24.49 -16.49
C TYR A 158 16.78 -25.56 -16.71
N ARG A 159 17.63 -25.80 -15.70
CA ARG A 159 18.72 -26.79 -15.75
C ARG A 159 18.31 -28.18 -15.24
N GLY A 160 17.06 -28.38 -14.81
CA GLY A 160 16.60 -29.65 -14.24
C GLY A 160 17.34 -30.05 -12.95
N VAL A 161 17.76 -29.09 -12.13
CA VAL A 161 18.50 -29.36 -10.88
C VAL A 161 17.52 -29.69 -9.76
N ASN A 162 17.62 -30.91 -9.23
CA ASN A 162 16.80 -31.38 -8.12
C ASN A 162 17.26 -30.83 -6.76
N GLY A 163 16.33 -30.76 -5.80
CA GLY A 163 16.63 -30.40 -4.41
C GLY A 163 16.66 -28.90 -4.09
N VAL A 164 16.38 -28.02 -5.07
CA VAL A 164 16.35 -26.56 -4.87
C VAL A 164 14.95 -26.07 -4.47
N PHE A 165 13.90 -26.65 -5.05
CA PHE A 165 12.50 -26.32 -4.77
C PHE A 165 11.65 -27.59 -4.89
N THR A 166 10.44 -27.54 -4.35
CA THR A 166 9.43 -28.59 -4.53
C THR A 166 8.26 -28.05 -5.36
N THR A 167 7.51 -28.94 -6.02
CA THR A 167 6.38 -28.60 -6.89
C THR A 167 5.02 -28.94 -6.25
N ASN A 168 5.00 -29.21 -4.95
CA ASN A 168 3.84 -29.71 -4.20
C ASN A 168 3.22 -28.66 -3.26
N PHE A 169 3.30 -27.37 -3.61
CA PHE A 169 2.68 -26.34 -2.80
C PHE A 169 1.16 -26.58 -2.70
N PRO A 170 0.57 -26.58 -1.49
CA PRO A 170 -0.80 -27.03 -1.30
C PRO A 170 -1.80 -26.01 -1.86
N PRO A 171 -2.77 -26.43 -2.69
CA PRO A 171 -3.77 -25.53 -3.28
C PRO A 171 -4.82 -25.05 -2.25
N ILE A 172 -4.93 -25.74 -1.11
CA ILE A 172 -5.81 -25.42 0.02
C ILE A 172 -5.06 -25.67 1.34
N PRO A 173 -5.39 -24.97 2.44
CA PRO A 173 -4.76 -25.20 3.74
C PRO A 173 -5.08 -26.61 4.23
N LEU A 174 -4.07 -27.30 4.76
CA LEU A 174 -4.21 -28.66 5.29
C LEU A 174 -5.07 -28.70 6.57
N THR A 175 -5.07 -27.60 7.34
CA THR A 175 -5.85 -27.46 8.58
C THR A 175 -6.86 -26.34 8.42
N ARG A 176 -8.14 -26.65 8.64
CA ARG A 176 -9.23 -25.67 8.66
C ARG A 176 -9.51 -25.22 10.08
N PHE A 177 -9.74 -23.91 10.23
CA PHE A 177 -10.15 -23.28 11.47
C PHE A 177 -11.00 -22.05 11.13
N ASP A 178 -11.46 -21.33 12.15
CA ASP A 178 -12.15 -20.06 11.94
C ASP A 178 -11.14 -18.96 11.61
N TYR A 179 -11.13 -18.53 10.35
CA TYR A 179 -10.20 -17.52 9.84
C TYR A 179 -10.66 -16.08 10.13
N GLY A 180 -11.83 -15.90 10.76
CA GLY A 180 -12.52 -14.63 10.97
C GLY A 180 -12.12 -13.88 12.23
#